data_AF-A0A2W4NMW8-F1
#
_entry.id   AF-A0A2W4NMW8-F1
#
_cell.length_a   1.000
_cell.length_b   1.000
_cell.length_c   1.000
_cell.angle_alpha   90.00
_cell.angle_beta   90.00
_cell.angle_gamma   90.00
#
_symmetry.space_group_name_H-M   'P 1'
#
loop_
_entity.id
_entity.type
_entity.pdbx_description
1 polymer ?
#
loop_
_entity_poly.entity_id
_entity_poly.type
_entity_poly.pdbx_seq_one_letter_code
_entity_poly.pdbx_strand_id
1 'polypeptide(L)' 'MKMEEVQDALRHWGEILATTSAGETYELHLGDTSFDFDRRIIRLKSPEAEYLIGGDEIASVTMHYGRRMEAH' A
#
# COMPACT_ATOMS: atom_id res chain seq x y z
N MET A 1 1.45 -10.11 6.60
CA MET A 1 0.00 -10.20 6.28
C MET A 1 -0.15 -10.71 4.85
N LYS A 2 -1.34 -11.13 4.41
CA LYS A 2 -1.53 -11.60 3.03
C LYS A 2 -1.74 -10.43 2.08
N MET A 3 -1.21 -10.54 0.86
CA MET A 3 -1.36 -9.52 -0.19
C MET A 3 -2.84 -9.17 -0.50
N GLU A 4 -3.73 -10.14 -0.41
CA GLU A 4 -5.18 -9.95 -0.57
C GLU A 4 -5.76 -8.99 0.47
N GLU A 5 -5.30 -9.09 1.73
CA GLU A 5 -5.72 -8.21 2.82
C GLU A 5 -5.21 -6.77 2.59
N VAL A 6 -4.03 -6.62 1.99
CA VAL A 6 -3.48 -5.32 1.56
C VAL A 6 -4.35 -4.69 0.48
N GLN A 7 -4.78 -5.48 -0.52
CA GLN A 7 -5.67 -5.00 -1.57
C GLN A 7 -7.04 -4.58 -1.01
N ASP A 8 -7.61 -5.39 -0.13
CA ASP A 8 -8.91 -5.11 0.47
C ASP A 8 -8.84 -3.84 1.34
N ALA A 9 -7.77 -3.65 2.11
CA ALA A 9 -7.52 -2.43 2.86
C ALA A 9 -7.41 -1.20 1.92
N LEU A 10 -6.65 -1.32 0.82
CA LEU A 10 -6.50 -0.22 -0.14
C LEU A 10 -7.82 0.12 -0.84
N ARG A 11 -8.63 -0.87 -1.19
CA ARG A 11 -9.97 -0.64 -1.76
C ARG A 11 -10.92 -0.01 -0.76
N HIS A 12 -10.81 -0.38 0.51
CA HIS A 12 -11.68 0.12 1.56
C HIS A 12 -11.36 1.56 1.94
N TRP A 13 -10.07 1.92 2.05
CA TRP A 13 -9.63 3.23 2.50
C TRP A 13 -9.23 4.20 1.37
N GLY A 14 -8.99 3.70 0.16
CA GLY A 14 -8.50 4.48 -0.98
C GLY A 14 -7.00 4.77 -0.94
N GLU A 15 -6.43 4.86 0.26
CA GLU A 15 -5.04 5.19 0.51
C GLU A 15 -4.54 4.56 1.82
N ILE A 16 -3.37 3.90 1.77
CA ILE A 16 -2.78 3.21 2.92
C ILE A 16 -1.27 3.41 2.97
N LEU A 17 -0.72 3.32 4.17
CA LEU A 17 0.72 3.12 4.38
C LEU A 17 0.97 1.62 4.58
N ALA A 18 1.76 1.02 3.71
CA ALA A 18 2.16 -0.38 3.77
C ALA A 18 3.63 -0.48 4.21
N THR A 19 3.88 -1.15 5.33
CA THR A 19 5.22 -1.35 5.88
C THR A 19 5.68 -2.78 5.64
N THR A 20 6.85 -2.97 5.04
CA THR A 20 7.46 -4.27 4.79
C THR A 20 8.09 -4.84 6.07
N SER A 21 8.37 -6.14 6.07
CA SER A 21 9.08 -6.84 7.15
C SER A 21 10.51 -6.34 7.35
N ALA A 22 11.10 -5.72 6.32
CA ALA A 22 12.40 -5.05 6.39
C ALA A 22 12.32 -3.62 6.98
N GLY A 23 11.10 -3.10 7.22
CA GLY A 23 10.86 -1.78 7.81
C GLY A 23 10.70 -0.64 6.79
N GLU A 24 10.70 -0.93 5.48
CA GLU A 24 10.41 0.07 4.45
C GLU A 24 8.92 0.38 4.42
N THR A 25 8.56 1.65 4.21
CA THR A 25 7.15 2.07 4.16
C THR A 25 6.84 2.72 2.81
N TYR A 26 5.74 2.28 2.21
CA TYR A 26 5.22 2.80 0.95
C TYR A 26 3.81 3.34 1.15
N GLU A 27 3.56 4.50 0.56
CA GLU A 27 2.22 5.08 0.44
C GLU A 27 1.58 4.54 -0.84
N LEU A 28 0.51 3.78 -0.68
CA LEU A 28 -0.21 3.16 -1.79
C LEU A 28 -1.52 3.89 -2.00
N HIS A 29 -1.77 4.32 -3.24
CA HIS A 29 -3.05 4.90 -3.63
C HIS A 29 -3.79 3.98 -4.60
N LEU A 30 -5.12 3.93 -4.49
CA LEU A 30 -5.93 3.07 -5.35
C LEU A 30 -5.77 3.40 -6.85
N GLY A 31 -5.46 4.65 -7.19
CA GLY A 31 -5.34 5.11 -8.58
C GLY A 31 -4.04 4.74 -9.30
N ASP A 32 -2.97 4.48 -8.54
CA ASP A 32 -1.61 4.25 -9.09
C ASP A 32 -0.99 2.92 -8.66
N THR A 33 -1.72 2.15 -7.85
CA THR A 33 -1.28 0.85 -7.33
C THR A 33 -2.01 -0.30 -8.03
N SER A 34 -1.25 -1.33 -8.43
CA SER A 34 -1.80 -2.57 -9.02
C SER A 34 -1.23 -3.83 -8.36
N PHE A 35 -2.00 -4.91 -8.40
CA PHE A 35 -1.70 -6.17 -7.71
C PHE A 35 -1.55 -7.30 -8.74
N ASP A 36 -0.37 -7.91 -8.78
CA ASP A 36 -0.05 -9.11 -9.56
C ASP A 36 -0.01 -10.31 -8.61
N PHE A 37 -1.16 -11.00 -8.47
CA PHE A 37 -1.32 -12.11 -7.54
C PHE A 37 -0.54 -13.37 -7.94
N ASP A 38 -0.33 -13.57 -9.25
CA ASP A 38 0.43 -14.71 -9.76
C ASP A 38 1.90 -14.61 -9.36
N ARG A 39 2.45 -13.37 -9.39
CA ARG A 39 3.84 -13.11 -9.03
C ARG A 39 4.05 -12.68 -7.57
N ARG A 40 2.95 -12.46 -6.82
CA ARG A 40 2.95 -11.87 -5.47
C ARG A 40 3.63 -10.50 -5.42
N ILE A 41 3.38 -9.64 -6.43
CA ILE A 41 3.99 -8.30 -6.55
C ILE A 41 2.92 -7.20 -6.50
N ILE A 42 3.15 -6.19 -5.66
CA ILE A 42 2.43 -4.92 -5.68
C ILE A 42 3.26 -3.95 -6.52
N ARG A 43 2.64 -3.30 -7.51
CA ARG A 43 3.28 -2.27 -8.32
C ARG A 43 2.71 -0.91 -7.97
N LEU A 44 3.60 0.02 -7.62
CA LEU A 44 3.25 1.42 -7.38
C LEU A 44 3.89 2.27 -8.49
N LYS A 45 3.08 3.01 -9.23
CA LYS A 45 3.56 3.94 -10.25
C LYS A 45 3.58 5.37 -9.70
N SER A 46 4.75 6.00 -9.70
CA SER A 46 4.88 7.45 -9.50
C SER A 46 5.25 8.13 -10.82
N PRO A 47 5.16 9.46 -10.91
CA PRO A 47 5.64 10.19 -12.10
C PRO A 47 7.12 9.97 -12.43
N GLU A 48 7.93 9.61 -11.43
CA GLU A 48 9.39 9.53 -11.55
C GLU A 48 9.92 8.09 -11.50
N ALA A 49 9.12 7.12 -11.00
CA ALA A 49 9.56 5.74 -10.80
C ALA A 49 8.41 4.72 -10.82
N GLU A 50 8.74 3.45 -11.05
CA GLU A 50 7.87 2.30 -10.77
C GLU A 50 8.52 1.46 -9.67
N TYR A 51 7.79 1.20 -8.59
CA TYR A 51 8.24 0.35 -7.48
C TYR A 51 7.60 -1.02 -7.61
N LEU A 52 8.40 -2.07 -7.40
CA LEU A 52 7.94 -3.45 -7.29
C LEU A 52 8.15 -3.90 -5.86
N ILE A 53 7.06 -4.16 -5.15
CA ILE A 53 7.05 -4.49 -3.72
C ILE A 53 6.58 -5.94 -3.56
N GLY A 54 7.28 -6.74 -2.76
CA GLY A 54 6.84 -8.09 -2.42
C GLY A 54 5.53 -8.05 -1.63
N GLY A 55 4.43 -8.53 -2.21
CA GLY A 55 3.11 -8.44 -1.59
C GLY A 55 2.98 -9.23 -0.29
N ASP A 56 3.74 -10.32 -0.17
CA ASP A 56 3.82 -11.13 1.06
C ASP A 56 4.85 -10.62 2.08
N GLU A 57 5.69 -9.67 1.66
CA GLU A 57 6.67 -9.03 2.55
C GLU A 57 6.03 -7.91 3.36
N ILE A 58 4.78 -7.52 3.05
CA ILE A 58 4.04 -6.56 3.86
C ILE A 58 3.79 -7.13 5.26
N ALA A 59 4.30 -6.43 6.25
CA ALA A 59 4.13 -6.76 7.66
C ALA A 59 2.85 -6.14 8.23
N SER A 60 2.58 -4.87 7.91
CA SER A 60 1.41 -4.14 8.39
C SER A 60 0.91 -3.11 7.39
N VAL A 61 -0.38 -2.80 7.48
CA VAL A 61 -1.02 -1.68 6.79
C VAL A 61 -1.67 -0.75 7.81
N THR A 62 -1.55 0.55 7.58
CA THR A 62 -2.26 1.58 8.34
C THR A 62 -3.00 2.50 7.37
N MET A 63 -4.17 2.99 7.78
CA MET A 63 -4.93 3.96 6.99
C MET A 63 -4.16 5.28 6.95
N HIS A 64 -3.95 5.84 5.74
CA HIS A 64 -3.35 7.16 5.62
C HIS A 64 -4.42 8.21 5.88
N TYR A 65 -4.37 8.88 7.04
CA TYR A 65 -5.24 10.03 7.31
C TYR A 65 -4.67 11.25 6.58
N GLY A 66 -5.13 11.50 5.35
CA GLY A 66 -4.91 12.77 4.67
C GLY A 66 -5.40 13.93 5.53
N ARG A 67 -4.46 14.65 6.17
CA ARG A 67 -4.66 15.68 7.22
C ARG A 67 -5.37 15.19 8.49
N ARG A 68 -4.68 15.32 9.62
CA ARG A 68 -5.29 15.48 10.94
C ARG A 68 -6.26 16.67 10.87
N MET A 69 -7.57 16.40 10.77
CA MET A 69 -8.55 17.41 11.14
C MET A 69 -8.40 17.62 12.65
N GLU A 70 -7.72 18.68 13.05
CA GLU A 70 -7.86 19.17 14.42
C GLU A 70 -9.32 19.57 14.59
N ALA A 71 -10.05 18.79 15.39
CA ALA A 71 -11.38 19.15 15.84
C ALA A 71 -11.23 20.42 16.70
N HIS A 72 -11.80 21.52 16.23
CA HIS A 72 -12.03 22.73 17.03
C HIS A 72 -13.08 22.48 18.11
#